data_AF-A0A1Y5D503-F1
#
_entry.id   AF-A0A1Y5D503-F1
#
_cell.length_a   1.000
_cell.length_b   1.000
_cell.length_c   1.000
_cell.angle_alpha   90.00
_cell.angle_beta   90.00
_cell.angle_gamma   90.00
#
_symmetry.space_group_name_H-M   'P 1'
#
loop_
_entity.id
_entity.type
_entity.pdbx_description
1 polymer ?
#
loop_
_entity_poly.entity_id
_entity_poly.type
_entity_poly.pdbx_seq_one_letter_code
_entity_poly.pdbx_strand_id
1 'polypeptide(L)'
;MNIVAQTEPDQPKYMCLSANTQYELAQGIEAAAKAAQLGESEDLTQTCYQICCQQLLDQLQEEYLLEVPLSLSLAQVKDKKTLQNTLLALLPLCAAQWQLQGGSSARLANFQGEFKLVVARSLLDGLDIMSAKDIWRFDIQRNVQQLQKCVFAAVDQYSL
;
A
#
# COMPACT_ATOMS: atom_id res chain seq x y z
N MET A 1 -45.05 30.30 -11.55
CA MET A 1 -44.65 30.57 -10.15
C MET A 1 -43.63 29.51 -9.77
N ASN A 2 -42.35 29.85 -9.75
CA ASN A 2 -41.26 28.93 -9.43
C ASN A 2 -40.98 28.99 -7.94
N ILE A 3 -41.18 27.87 -7.24
CA ILE A 3 -40.79 27.69 -5.84
C ILE A 3 -39.33 27.25 -5.86
N VAL A 4 -38.42 28.17 -5.55
CA VAL A 4 -37.00 27.86 -5.35
C VAL A 4 -36.87 27.35 -3.92
N ALA A 5 -36.65 26.05 -3.77
CA ALA A 5 -36.26 25.47 -2.49
C ALA A 5 -34.88 26.03 -2.11
N GLN A 6 -34.84 26.90 -1.11
CA GLN A 6 -33.61 27.35 -0.49
C GLN A 6 -33.07 26.18 0.33
N THR A 7 -32.07 25.47 -0.20
CA THR A 7 -31.27 24.52 0.57
C THR A 7 -30.43 25.33 1.56
N GLU A 8 -30.85 25.34 2.82
CA GLU A 8 -29.99 25.78 3.92
C GLU A 8 -28.67 24.99 3.88
N PRO A 9 -27.52 25.64 4.12
CA PRO A 9 -26.23 24.96 4.12
C PRO A 9 -26.21 23.98 5.29
N ASP A 10 -26.41 22.70 4.97
CA ASP A 10 -26.38 21.59 5.90
C ASP A 10 -25.07 21.65 6.70
N GLN A 11 -25.17 21.80 8.02
CA GLN A 11 -23.98 21.97 8.86
C GLN A 11 -23.07 20.75 8.66
N PRO A 12 -21.74 20.96 8.55
CA PRO A 12 -20.82 19.85 8.35
C PRO A 12 -21.00 18.81 9.46
N LYS A 13 -21.10 17.52 9.09
CA LYS A 13 -21.43 16.41 10.02
C LYS A 13 -20.63 16.38 11.32
N TYR A 14 -19.41 16.94 11.34
CA TYR A 14 -18.58 17.03 12.53
C TYR A 14 -19.07 18.07 13.55
N MET A 15 -19.82 19.10 13.15
CA MET A 15 -20.45 20.08 14.06
C MET A 15 -21.67 19.52 14.80
N CYS A 16 -22.19 18.37 14.37
CA CYS A 16 -23.27 17.65 15.05
C CYS A 16 -22.78 16.67 16.13
N LEU A 17 -21.46 16.56 16.32
CA LEU A 17 -20.83 15.68 17.31
C LEU A 17 -20.78 16.37 18.68
N SER A 18 -20.64 15.61 19.76
CA SER A 18 -20.48 16.19 21.11
C SER A 18 -19.22 17.08 21.19
N ALA A 19 -19.23 18.12 22.02
CA ALA A 19 -18.12 19.09 22.10
C ALA A 19 -16.74 18.43 22.35
N ASN A 20 -16.69 17.35 23.14
CA ASN A 20 -15.47 16.58 23.38
C ASN A 20 -15.00 15.87 22.10
N THR A 21 -15.92 15.25 21.36
CA THR A 21 -15.60 14.57 20.10
C THR A 21 -15.17 15.56 19.01
N GLN A 22 -15.73 16.77 18.99
CA GLN A 22 -15.29 17.83 18.07
C GLN A 22 -13.85 18.27 18.36
N TYR A 23 -13.52 18.41 19.65
CA TYR A 23 -12.18 18.79 20.09
C TYR A 23 -11.13 17.74 19.76
N GLU A 24 -11.42 16.46 20.02
CA GLU A 24 -10.52 15.35 19.66
C GLU A 24 -10.34 15.23 18.14
N LEU A 25 -11.42 15.41 17.37
CA LEU A 25 -11.34 15.39 15.90
C LEU A 25 -10.51 16.57 15.38
N ALA A 26 -10.70 17.77 15.93
CA ALA A 26 -9.93 18.96 15.56
C ALA A 26 -8.44 18.80 15.91
N GLN A 27 -8.12 18.24 17.08
CA GLN A 27 -6.74 17.92 17.46
C GLN A 27 -6.13 16.86 16.53
N GLY A 28 -6.88 15.82 16.16
CA GLY A 28 -6.44 14.82 15.19
C GLY A 28 -6.18 15.42 13.80
N ILE A 29 -7.03 16.35 13.36
CA ILE A 29 -6.89 17.06 12.08
C ILE A 29 -5.69 18.02 12.13
N GLU A 30 -5.52 18.79 13.20
CA GLU A 30 -4.38 19.70 13.36
C GLU A 30 -3.06 18.94 13.49
N ALA A 31 -3.02 17.82 14.22
CA ALA A 31 -1.85 16.94 14.29
C ALA A 31 -1.51 16.36 12.92
N ALA A 32 -2.50 15.88 12.16
CA ALA A 32 -2.31 15.37 10.81
C ALA A 32 -1.86 16.47 9.82
N ALA A 33 -2.41 17.69 9.93
CA ALA A 33 -2.04 18.82 9.09
C ALA A 33 -0.63 19.34 9.41
N LYS A 34 -0.24 19.34 10.69
CA LYS A 34 1.08 19.77 11.13
C LYS A 34 2.16 18.74 10.77
N ALA A 35 1.84 17.44 10.86
CA ALA A 35 2.69 16.37 10.34
C ALA A 35 2.88 16.46 8.81
N ALA A 36 1.85 16.88 8.08
CA ALA A 36 1.93 17.11 6.63
C ALA A 36 2.77 18.33 6.23
N GLN A 37 3.01 19.28 7.15
CA GLN A 37 3.74 20.53 6.86
C GLN A 37 5.24 20.49 7.24
N LEU A 38 5.69 19.52 8.04
CA LEU A 38 6.99 19.61 8.73
C LEU A 38 8.18 18.89 8.06
N GLY A 39 8.02 18.23 6.91
CA GLY A 39 9.16 17.63 6.23
C GLY A 39 8.96 17.59 4.72
N GLU A 40 9.97 18.06 3.98
CA GLU A 40 10.34 17.64 2.62
C GLU A 40 9.43 16.53 2.04
N SER A 41 8.24 16.90 1.55
CA SER A 41 7.12 15.94 1.49
C SER A 41 7.31 14.84 0.44
N GLU A 42 8.15 15.08 -0.56
CA GLU A 42 8.50 14.11 -1.60
C GLU A 42 9.44 13.02 -1.06
N ASP A 43 10.44 13.39 -0.26
CA ASP A 43 11.47 12.44 0.21
C ASP A 43 10.92 11.48 1.26
N LEU A 44 10.07 11.97 2.18
CA LEU A 44 9.38 11.11 3.15
C LEU A 44 8.35 10.19 2.48
N THR A 45 7.62 10.69 1.48
CA THR A 45 6.65 9.87 0.72
C THR A 45 7.37 8.74 -0.02
N GLN A 46 8.46 9.07 -0.71
CA GLN A 46 9.31 8.11 -1.39
C GLN A 46 9.86 7.08 -0.40
N THR A 47 10.40 7.53 0.73
CA THR A 47 10.94 6.66 1.79
C THR A 47 9.91 5.64 2.26
N CYS A 48 8.65 6.05 2.46
CA CYS A 48 7.59 5.12 2.85
C CYS A 48 7.34 4.04 1.78
N TYR A 49 7.23 4.42 0.51
CA TYR A 49 7.04 3.42 -0.57
C TYR A 49 8.26 2.51 -0.75
N GLN A 50 9.46 3.04 -0.52
CA GLN A 50 10.69 2.26 -0.52
C GLN A 50 10.69 1.24 0.63
N ILE A 51 10.26 1.59 1.85
CA ILE A 51 10.14 0.64 2.95
C ILE A 51 9.22 -0.53 2.57
N CYS A 52 8.04 -0.26 1.99
CA CYS A 52 7.15 -1.31 1.50
C CYS A 52 7.83 -2.18 0.43
N CYS A 53 8.52 -1.56 -0.54
CA CYS A 53 9.23 -2.30 -1.58
C CYS A 53 10.34 -3.19 -0.99
N GLN A 54 11.10 -2.68 -0.02
CA GLN A 54 12.18 -3.43 0.62
C GLN A 54 11.62 -4.68 1.30
N GLN A 55 10.56 -4.55 2.09
CA GLN A 55 9.93 -5.70 2.76
C GLN A 55 9.42 -6.74 1.77
N LEU A 56 8.84 -6.30 0.64
CA LEU A 56 8.40 -7.21 -0.41
C LEU A 56 9.57 -7.96 -1.07
N LEU A 57 10.65 -7.25 -1.38
CA LEU A 57 11.82 -7.87 -1.99
C LEU A 57 12.43 -8.88 -1.01
N ASP A 58 12.63 -8.50 0.25
CA ASP A 58 13.22 -9.39 1.26
C ASP A 58 12.42 -10.70 1.40
N GLN A 59 11.10 -10.61 1.56
CA GLN A 59 10.26 -11.80 1.76
C GLN A 59 10.09 -12.64 0.49
N LEU A 60 9.98 -12.01 -0.69
CA LEU A 60 9.87 -12.76 -1.95
C LEU A 60 11.20 -13.41 -2.33
N GLN A 61 12.34 -12.78 -2.01
CA GLN A 61 13.65 -13.40 -2.19
C GLN A 61 13.85 -14.59 -1.25
N GLU A 62 13.39 -14.49 -0.01
CA GLU A 62 13.42 -15.60 0.94
C GLU A 62 12.54 -16.77 0.47
N GLU A 63 11.30 -16.50 0.06
CA GLU A 63 10.32 -17.53 -0.29
C GLU A 63 10.61 -18.21 -1.65
N TYR A 64 10.99 -17.41 -2.66
CA TYR A 64 11.12 -17.89 -4.05
C TYR A 64 12.57 -17.95 -4.55
N LEU A 65 13.56 -17.63 -3.70
CA LEU A 65 14.98 -17.59 -4.06
C LEU A 65 15.25 -16.68 -5.28
N LEU A 66 14.57 -15.53 -5.32
CA LEU A 66 14.62 -14.62 -6.47
C LEU A 66 15.94 -13.88 -6.57
N GLU A 67 16.53 -13.91 -7.76
CA GLU A 67 17.48 -12.90 -8.19
C GLU A 67 16.72 -11.69 -8.74
N VAL A 68 16.68 -10.61 -7.97
CA VAL A 68 15.92 -9.40 -8.33
C VAL A 68 16.71 -8.60 -9.38
N PRO A 69 16.15 -8.36 -10.58
CA PRO A 69 16.80 -7.53 -11.59
C PRO A 69 17.00 -6.09 -11.10
N LEU A 70 18.08 -5.43 -11.54
CA LEU A 70 18.35 -4.02 -11.22
C LEU A 70 17.20 -3.08 -11.62
N SER A 71 16.40 -3.45 -12.63
CA SER A 71 15.22 -2.71 -13.07
C SER A 71 14.08 -2.70 -12.05
N LEU A 72 14.06 -3.63 -11.09
CA LEU A 72 13.09 -3.73 -10.00
C LEU A 72 13.68 -3.31 -8.65
N SER A 73 14.83 -2.63 -8.67
CA SER A 73 15.51 -2.18 -7.46
C SER A 73 14.72 -1.12 -6.70
N LEU A 74 14.96 -1.08 -5.39
CA LEU A 74 14.43 -0.10 -4.45
C LEU A 74 14.55 1.36 -4.95
N ALA A 75 15.68 1.68 -5.61
CA ALA A 75 15.97 3.01 -6.11
C ALA A 75 14.97 3.52 -7.17
N GLN A 76 14.23 2.62 -7.83
CA GLN A 76 13.22 2.97 -8.83
C GLN A 76 11.86 3.31 -8.21
N VAL A 77 11.63 2.99 -6.94
CA VAL A 77 10.37 3.24 -6.25
C VAL A 77 10.37 4.65 -5.68
N LYS A 78 9.58 5.52 -6.31
CA LYS A 78 9.44 6.95 -5.95
C LYS A 78 8.04 7.30 -5.47
N ASP A 79 7.05 6.53 -5.91
CA ASP A 79 5.64 6.82 -5.71
C ASP A 79 4.82 5.52 -5.70
N LYS A 80 3.52 5.66 -5.48
CA LYS A 80 2.56 4.55 -5.54
C LYS A 80 2.62 3.77 -6.85
N LYS A 81 2.79 4.47 -7.99
CA LYS A 81 2.68 3.88 -9.33
C LYS A 81 3.90 3.01 -9.64
N THR A 82 5.08 3.52 -9.33
CA THR A 82 6.35 2.79 -9.43
C THR A 82 6.35 1.58 -8.50
N LEU A 83 5.87 1.71 -7.25
CA LEU A 83 5.68 0.56 -6.37
C LEU A 83 4.73 -0.46 -7.00
N GLN A 84 3.55 -0.04 -7.48
CA GLN A 84 2.60 -0.94 -8.14
C GLN A 84 3.22 -1.72 -9.29
N ASN A 85 3.94 -1.02 -10.17
CA ASN A 85 4.58 -1.63 -11.32
C ASN A 85 5.64 -2.65 -10.89
N THR A 86 6.42 -2.35 -9.85
CA THR A 86 7.39 -3.28 -9.27
C THR A 86 6.69 -4.55 -8.77
N LEU A 87 5.62 -4.43 -7.97
CA LEU A 87 4.89 -5.61 -7.47
C LEU A 87 4.32 -6.46 -8.61
N LEU A 88 3.73 -5.82 -9.62
CA LEU A 88 3.16 -6.53 -10.76
C LEU A 88 4.23 -7.21 -11.61
N ALA A 89 5.43 -6.64 -11.72
CA ALA A 89 6.56 -7.24 -12.41
C ALA A 89 7.20 -8.39 -11.63
N LEU A 90 7.10 -8.40 -10.29
CA LEU A 90 7.60 -9.49 -9.46
C LEU A 90 6.74 -10.76 -9.59
N LEU A 91 5.44 -10.64 -9.78
CA LEU A 91 4.53 -11.79 -9.93
C LEU A 91 5.00 -12.83 -10.97
N PRO A 92 5.24 -12.47 -12.26
CA PRO A 92 5.71 -13.45 -13.24
C PRO A 92 7.12 -14.00 -12.94
N LEU A 93 7.98 -13.23 -12.25
CA LEU A 93 9.31 -13.73 -11.84
C LEU A 93 9.18 -14.79 -10.74
N CYS A 94 8.34 -14.54 -9.74
CA CYS A 94 8.05 -15.49 -8.67
C CYS A 94 7.41 -16.76 -9.23
N ALA A 95 6.46 -16.60 -10.16
CA ALA A 95 5.81 -17.74 -10.81
C ALA A 95 6.81 -18.58 -11.62
N ALA A 96 7.71 -17.94 -12.37
CA ALA A 96 8.76 -18.64 -13.12
C ALA A 96 9.69 -19.43 -12.19
N GLN A 97 10.14 -18.84 -11.08
CA GLN A 97 10.97 -19.55 -10.10
C GLN A 97 10.22 -20.71 -9.44
N TRP A 98 8.98 -20.49 -9.04
CA TRP A 98 8.14 -21.54 -8.49
C TRP A 98 7.94 -22.71 -9.48
N GLN A 99 7.77 -22.45 -10.78
CA GLN A 99 7.72 -23.49 -11.79
C GLN A 99 9.05 -24.27 -11.90
N LEU A 100 10.19 -23.57 -11.86
CA LEU A 100 11.52 -24.22 -11.87
C LEU A 100 11.75 -25.11 -10.65
N GLN A 101 11.14 -24.79 -9.51
CA GLN A 101 11.17 -25.60 -8.29
C GLN A 101 10.19 -26.78 -8.30
N GLY A 102 9.55 -27.07 -9.45
CA GLY A 102 8.61 -28.19 -9.61
C GLY A 102 7.14 -27.80 -9.42
N GLY A 103 6.84 -26.51 -9.41
CA GLY A 103 5.48 -25.99 -9.54
C GLY A 103 4.82 -26.49 -10.83
N SER A 104 3.52 -26.77 -10.76
CA SER A 104 2.73 -27.23 -11.90
C SER A 104 1.39 -26.52 -11.95
N SER A 105 0.76 -26.45 -13.12
CA SER A 105 -0.53 -25.76 -13.28
C SER A 105 -1.64 -26.28 -12.36
N ALA A 106 -1.57 -27.55 -11.97
CA ALA A 106 -2.48 -28.14 -10.98
C ALA A 106 -2.37 -27.51 -9.58
N ARG A 107 -1.23 -26.91 -9.26
CA ARG A 107 -0.93 -26.22 -7.98
C ARG A 107 -0.93 -24.70 -8.13
N LEU A 108 -1.37 -24.15 -9.27
CA LEU A 108 -1.37 -22.70 -9.51
C LEU A 108 -2.18 -21.93 -8.44
N ALA A 109 -3.32 -22.48 -8.01
CA ALA A 109 -4.13 -21.87 -6.96
C ALA A 109 -3.37 -21.77 -5.62
N ASN A 110 -2.50 -22.74 -5.31
CA ASN A 110 -1.67 -22.70 -4.11
C ASN A 110 -0.63 -21.59 -4.22
N PHE A 111 0.06 -21.50 -5.36
CA PHE A 111 1.00 -20.42 -5.63
C PHE A 111 0.32 -19.04 -5.50
N GLN A 112 -0.85 -18.86 -6.11
CA GLN A 112 -1.62 -17.62 -6.02
C GLN A 112 -1.96 -17.27 -4.57
N GLY A 113 -2.36 -18.26 -3.76
CA GLY A 113 -2.66 -18.09 -2.34
C GLY A 113 -1.43 -17.70 -1.51
N GLU A 114 -0.33 -18.43 -1.68
CA GLU A 114 0.93 -18.19 -0.98
C GLU A 114 1.52 -16.83 -1.35
N PHE A 115 1.57 -16.49 -2.63
CA PHE A 115 2.05 -15.20 -3.10
C PHE A 115 1.27 -14.03 -2.49
N LYS A 116 -0.08 -14.14 -2.45
CA LYS A 116 -0.93 -13.12 -1.80
C LYS A 116 -0.64 -13.00 -0.31
N LEU A 117 -0.38 -14.11 0.38
CA LEU A 117 -0.05 -14.13 1.80
C LEU A 117 1.27 -13.40 2.05
N VAL A 118 2.31 -13.69 1.26
CA VAL A 118 3.59 -13.00 1.32
C VAL A 118 3.40 -11.51 1.12
N VAL A 119 2.70 -11.10 0.04
CA VAL A 119 2.44 -9.68 -0.24
C VAL A 119 1.70 -8.99 0.92
N ALA A 120 0.65 -9.61 1.48
CA ALA A 120 -0.07 -9.04 2.62
C ALA A 120 0.83 -8.83 3.84
N ARG A 121 1.63 -9.84 4.16
CA ARG A 121 2.56 -9.79 5.29
C ARG A 121 3.62 -8.72 5.09
N SER A 122 4.27 -8.69 3.92
CA SER A 122 5.34 -7.72 3.62
C SER A 122 4.82 -6.28 3.67
N LEU A 123 3.62 -6.02 3.17
CA LEU A 123 3.02 -4.69 3.21
C LEU A 123 2.64 -4.26 4.63
N LEU A 124 2.16 -5.20 5.45
CA LEU A 124 1.89 -4.95 6.87
C LEU A 124 3.18 -4.65 7.64
N ASP A 125 4.21 -5.47 7.46
CA ASP A 125 5.52 -5.26 8.07
C ASP A 125 6.11 -3.90 7.66
N GLY A 126 5.92 -3.49 6.41
CA GLY A 126 6.30 -2.16 5.94
C GLY A 126 5.60 -1.03 6.70
N LEU A 127 4.29 -1.15 6.98
CA LEU A 127 3.54 -0.16 7.76
C LEU A 127 3.96 -0.14 9.23
N ASP A 128 4.28 -1.30 9.80
CA ASP A 128 4.78 -1.42 11.17
C ASP A 128 6.15 -0.75 11.30
N ILE A 129 7.04 -0.94 10.32
CA ILE A 129 8.34 -0.25 10.26
C ILE A 129 8.16 1.27 10.16
N MET A 130 7.22 1.75 9.33
CA MET A 130 6.93 3.18 9.25
C MET A 130 6.45 3.74 10.59
N SER A 131 5.60 2.98 11.30
CA SER A 131 5.09 3.35 12.61
C SER A 131 6.21 3.39 13.65
N ALA A 132 7.10 2.41 13.65
CA ALA A 132 8.27 2.36 14.52
C ALA A 132 9.30 3.48 14.24
N LYS A 133 9.33 4.00 13.00
CA LYS A 133 10.21 5.09 12.58
C LYS A 133 9.58 6.48 12.71
N ASP A 134 8.34 6.58 13.20
CA ASP A 134 7.59 7.84 13.31
C ASP A 134 7.44 8.60 11.97
N ILE A 135 7.34 7.85 10.86
CA ILE A 135 7.11 8.37 9.50
C ILE A 135 5.81 7.83 8.90
N TRP A 136 5.02 7.12 9.70
CA TRP A 136 3.74 6.58 9.27
C TRP A 136 2.78 7.70 8.86
N ARG A 137 2.05 7.44 7.78
CA ARG A 137 1.08 8.36 7.22
C ARG A 137 -0.18 7.63 6.77
N PHE A 138 -1.33 8.16 7.19
CA PHE A 138 -2.63 7.58 6.86
C PHE A 138 -2.90 7.48 5.35
N ASP A 139 -2.51 8.51 4.58
CA ASP A 139 -2.69 8.53 3.13
C ASP A 139 -1.85 7.45 2.43
N ILE A 140 -0.64 7.20 2.94
CA ILE A 140 0.23 6.13 2.44
C ILE A 140 -0.35 4.76 2.78
N GLN A 141 -0.82 4.55 4.02
CA GLN A 141 -1.49 3.30 4.39
C GLN A 141 -2.68 3.01 3.48
N ARG A 142 -3.53 4.00 3.21
CA ARG A 142 -4.67 3.83 2.30
C ARG A 142 -4.21 3.47 0.88
N ASN A 143 -3.13 4.08 0.42
CA ASN A 143 -2.54 3.77 -0.88
C ASN A 143 -1.99 2.34 -0.93
N VAL A 144 -1.29 1.89 0.11
CA VAL A 144 -0.77 0.51 0.24
C VAL A 144 -1.91 -0.50 0.25
N GLN A 145 -2.99 -0.26 1.00
CA GLN A 145 -4.18 -1.12 1.02
C GLN A 145 -4.86 -1.21 -0.36
N GLN A 146 -4.89 -0.11 -1.12
CA GLN A 146 -5.41 -0.13 -2.48
C GLN A 146 -4.48 -0.90 -3.42
N LEU A 147 -3.16 -0.72 -3.31
CA LEU A 147 -2.17 -1.46 -4.08
C LEU A 147 -2.31 -2.97 -3.86
N GLN A 148 -2.44 -3.40 -2.61
CA GLN A 148 -2.67 -4.80 -2.26
C GLN A 148 -3.88 -5.37 -3.00
N LYS A 149 -5.01 -4.66 -3.01
CA LYS A 149 -6.22 -5.09 -3.73
C LYS A 149 -5.98 -5.21 -5.25
N CYS A 150 -5.27 -4.25 -5.84
CA CYS A 150 -4.94 -4.29 -7.26
C CYS A 150 -4.04 -5.48 -7.61
N VAL A 151 -3.02 -5.74 -6.78
CA VAL A 151 -2.10 -6.88 -6.98
C VAL A 151 -2.84 -8.19 -6.77
N PHE A 152 -3.72 -8.29 -5.78
CA PHE A 152 -4.52 -9.49 -5.55
C PHE A 152 -5.40 -9.83 -6.75
N ALA A 153 -6.04 -8.81 -7.35
CA ALA A 153 -6.82 -8.98 -8.56
C ALA A 153 -5.95 -9.44 -9.74
N ALA A 154 -4.73 -8.93 -9.88
CA ALA A 154 -3.79 -9.38 -10.91
C ALA A 154 -3.35 -10.83 -10.68
N VAL A 155 -3.12 -11.23 -9.44
CA VAL A 155 -2.79 -12.62 -9.07
C VAL A 155 -3.94 -13.57 -9.38
N ASP A 156 -5.19 -13.17 -9.11
CA ASP A 156 -6.38 -13.96 -9.44
C ASP A 156 -6.54 -14.17 -10.95
N GLN A 157 -6.14 -13.19 -11.76
CA GLN A 157 -6.19 -13.25 -13.21
C GLN A 157 -4.95 -13.91 -13.83
N TYR A 158 -3.93 -14.22 -13.01
CA TYR A 158 -2.69 -14.79 -13.50
C TYR A 158 -2.90 -16.23 -13.96
N SER A 159 -2.47 -16.52 -15.18
CA SER A 159 -2.49 -17.84 -15.79
C SER A 159 -1.10 -18.18 -16.33
N LEU A 160 -0.73 -19.46 -16.23
CA LEU A 160 0.52 -20.02 -16.76
C LEU A 160 0.46 -20.22 -18.27
#